data_AF-A0A7Z8QZT0-F1
#
_entry.id   AF-A0A7Z8QZT0-F1
#
_cell.length_a   1.000
_cell.length_b   1.000
_cell.length_c   1.000
_cell.angle_alpha   90.00
_cell.angle_beta   90.00
_cell.angle_gamma   90.00
#
_symmetry.space_group_name_H-M   'P 1'
#
loop_
_entity.id
_entity.type
_entity.pdbx_description
1 polymer ?
#
loop_
_entity_poly.entity_id
_entity_poly.type
_entity_poly.pdbx_seq_one_letter_code
_entity_poly.pdbx_strand_id
1 'polypeptide(L)'
;MTVIFVIDRFNIDTEEAIVAETSIHASEQLRQTINQHLRHEDSNLLRVRFNNLALFERFRCFDGVEGVLPIQQLIPRTVYRKRVDENLPLWLS
;
A
#
# COMPACT_ATOMS: atom_id res chain seq x y z
N MET A 1 15.37 2.15 1.94
CA MET A 1 14.66 0.89 1.65
C MET A 1 13.35 0.99 2.33
N THR A 2 12.30 1.33 1.58
CA THR A 2 10.99 1.46 2.19
C THR A 2 9.99 0.64 1.42
N VAL A 3 9.24 -0.19 2.13
CA VAL A 3 8.08 -0.89 1.58
C VAL A 3 6.85 -0.31 2.26
N ILE A 4 5.82 -0.01 1.48
CA ILE A 4 4.53 0.40 2.03
C ILE A 4 3.43 -0.50 1.53
N PHE A 5 2.64 -1.00 2.47
CA PHE A 5 1.46 -1.81 2.19
C PHE A 5 0.21 -0.94 2.20
N VAL A 6 -0.54 -0.99 1.10
CA VAL A 6 -1.76 -0.21 0.93
C VAL A 6 -2.93 -1.14 0.73
N ILE A 7 -3.91 -1.06 1.62
CA ILE A 7 -5.16 -1.80 1.54
C ILE A 7 -6.19 -0.90 0.85
N ASP A 8 -6.47 -1.19 -0.42
CA ASP A 8 -7.41 -0.45 -1.25
C ASP A 8 -8.55 -1.36 -1.72
N ARG A 9 -9.61 -1.44 -0.90
CA ARG A 9 -10.78 -2.28 -1.18
C ARG A 9 -11.73 -1.69 -2.23
N PHE A 10 -11.52 -0.42 -2.58
CA PHE A 10 -12.46 0.36 -3.40
C PHE A 10 -11.84 0.79 -4.73
N ASN A 11 -10.60 0.39 -4.99
CA ASN A 11 -9.84 0.77 -6.18
C ASN A 11 -9.78 2.29 -6.39
N ILE A 12 -9.53 3.02 -5.30
CA ILE A 12 -9.47 4.49 -5.28
C ILE A 12 -8.05 5.04 -5.21
N ASP A 13 -7.05 4.18 -5.02
CA ASP A 13 -5.64 4.55 -5.04
C ASP A 13 -5.19 4.82 -6.48
N THR A 14 -4.65 6.01 -6.71
CA THR A 14 -4.18 6.47 -8.03
C THR A 14 -2.66 6.41 -8.16
N GLU A 15 -1.94 6.07 -7.10
CA GLU A 15 -0.48 5.99 -7.11
C GLU A 15 0.01 4.71 -7.81
N GLU A 16 1.24 4.72 -8.31
CA GLU A 16 1.85 3.53 -8.90
C GLU A 16 2.18 2.51 -7.79
N ALA A 17 1.74 1.26 -7.97
CA ALA A 17 1.93 0.20 -7.00
C ALA A 17 1.96 -1.17 -7.67
N ILE A 18 2.70 -2.11 -7.11
CA ILE A 18 2.56 -3.52 -7.45
C ILE A 18 1.25 -4.02 -6.84
N VAL A 19 0.32 -4.46 -7.69
CA VAL A 19 -0.95 -5.01 -7.23
C VAL A 19 -0.74 -6.48 -6.85
N ALA A 20 -1.05 -6.81 -5.59
CA ALA A 20 -0.96 -8.18 -5.11
C ALA A 20 -2.08 -9.04 -5.73
N GLU A 21 -1.71 -10.23 -6.19
CA GLU A 21 -2.62 -11.19 -6.79
C GLU A 21 -2.94 -12.34 -5.84
N THR A 22 -4.11 -12.97 -6.03
CA THR A 22 -4.61 -14.05 -5.17
C THR A 22 -3.90 -15.39 -5.38
N SER A 23 -3.27 -15.57 -6.54
CA SER A 23 -2.51 -16.77 -6.90
C SER A 23 -1.38 -17.03 -5.90
N ILE A 24 -1.20 -18.30 -5.51
CA ILE A 24 -0.12 -18.71 -4.61
C ILE A 24 1.24 -18.40 -5.23
N HIS A 25 1.41 -18.72 -6.51
CA HIS A 25 2.66 -18.47 -7.21
C HIS A 25 3.00 -16.96 -7.24
N ALA A 26 2.02 -16.12 -7.57
CA ALA A 26 2.21 -14.67 -7.60
C ALA A 26 2.50 -14.11 -6.19
N SER A 27 1.83 -14.64 -5.16
CA SER A 27 2.09 -14.27 -3.78
C SER A 27 3.53 -14.57 -3.36
N GLU A 28 4.06 -15.75 -3.71
CA GLU A 28 5.44 -16.12 -3.39
C GLU A 28 6.47 -15.29 -4.17
N GLN A 29 6.22 -15.01 -5.44
CA GLN A 29 7.07 -14.08 -6.22
C GLN A 29 7.09 -12.67 -5.61
N LEU A 30 5.94 -12.19 -5.15
CA LEU A 30 5.83 -10.90 -4.49
C LEU A 30 6.61 -10.88 -3.16
N ARG A 31 6.53 -11.96 -2.36
CA ARG A 31 7.37 -12.09 -1.14
C ARG A 31 8.86 -12.03 -1.47
N GLN A 32 9.29 -12.72 -2.53
CA GLN A 32 10.69 -12.68 -2.96
C GLN A 32 11.10 -11.27 -3.37
N THR A 33 10.26 -10.57 -4.12
CA THR A 33 10.48 -9.18 -4.54
C THR A 33 10.61 -8.25 -3.35
N ILE A 34 9.71 -8.34 -2.37
CA ILE A 34 9.75 -7.54 -1.13
C ILE A 34 11.04 -7.82 -0.37
N ASN A 35 11.40 -9.10 -0.18
CA ASN A 35 12.64 -9.48 0.51
C ASN A 35 13.89 -8.98 -0.21
N GLN A 36 13.93 -9.06 -1.54
CA GLN A 36 15.05 -8.56 -2.33
C GLN A 36 15.16 -7.05 -2.18
N HIS A 37 14.05 -6.33 -2.27
CA HIS A 37 14.01 -4.88 -2.12
C HIS A 37 14.48 -4.42 -0.73
N LEU A 38 14.03 -5.09 0.34
CA LEU A 38 14.45 -4.79 1.71
C LEU A 38 15.94 -5.08 1.97
N ARG A 39 16.56 -5.96 1.19
CA ARG A 39 17.99 -6.31 1.30
C ARG A 39 18.92 -5.42 0.46
N HIS A 40 18.39 -4.76 -0.57
CA HIS A 40 19.18 -3.86 -1.40
C HIS A 40 19.32 -2.51 -0.71
N GLU A 41 20.37 -1.76 -1.03
CA GLU A 41 20.59 -0.40 -0.52
C GLU A 41 20.00 0.68 -1.46
N ASP A 42 18.87 0.40 -2.11
CA ASP A 42 18.18 1.34 -2.99
C ASP A 42 17.18 2.30 -2.28
N SER A 43 17.35 3.60 -2.46
CA SER A 43 16.50 4.63 -1.81
C SER A 43 15.02 4.63 -2.22
N ASN A 44 14.65 3.81 -3.20
CA ASN A 44 13.32 3.76 -3.78
C ASN A 44 12.26 3.17 -2.81
N LEU A 45 11.03 3.68 -2.92
CA LEU A 45 9.86 3.17 -2.20
C LEU A 45 9.17 2.09 -3.01
N LEU A 46 9.03 0.88 -2.46
CA LEU A 46 8.21 -0.18 -3.03
C LEU A 46 6.79 -0.11 -2.46
N ARG A 47 5.83 0.34 -3.27
CA ARG A 47 4.41 0.36 -2.92
C ARG A 47 3.73 -0.93 -3.38
N VAL A 48 3.08 -1.63 -2.44
CA VAL A 48 2.31 -2.85 -2.73
C VAL A 48 0.85 -2.64 -2.34
N ARG A 49 -0.05 -2.86 -3.30
CA ARG A 49 -1.50 -2.66 -3.13
C ARG A 49 -2.23 -3.99 -2.97
N PHE A 50 -3.08 -4.06 -1.98
CA PHE A 50 -3.96 -5.19 -1.71
C PHE A 50 -5.41 -4.77 -1.91
N ASN A 51 -6.12 -5.49 -2.77
CA ASN A 51 -7.54 -5.23 -3.05
C ASN A 51 -8.48 -5.78 -1.96
N ASN A 52 -7.98 -6.60 -1.04
CA ASN A 52 -8.75 -7.15 0.06
C ASN A 52 -7.85 -7.47 1.27
N LEU A 53 -8.47 -7.54 2.46
CA LEU A 53 -7.75 -7.76 3.71
C LEU A 53 -7.16 -9.17 3.81
N ALA A 54 -7.87 -10.20 3.34
CA ALA A 54 -7.41 -11.59 3.43
C ALA A 54 -6.10 -11.83 2.65
N LEU A 55 -5.92 -11.10 1.54
CA LEU A 55 -4.68 -11.15 0.78
C LEU A 55 -3.53 -10.48 1.54
N PHE A 56 -3.79 -9.31 2.15
CA PHE A 56 -2.82 -8.62 2.99
C PHE A 56 -2.37 -9.49 4.19
N GLU A 57 -3.29 -10.21 4.84
CA GLU A 57 -2.95 -11.08 5.98
C GLU A 57 -1.86 -12.11 5.65
N ARG A 58 -1.74 -12.54 4.38
CA ARG A 58 -0.67 -13.44 3.95
C ARG A 58 0.72 -12.79 4.08
N PHE A 59 0.80 -11.47 4.01
CA PHE A 59 2.02 -10.67 4.07
C PHE A 59 2.24 -10.03 5.45
N ARG A 60 1.39 -10.32 6.44
CA ARG A 60 1.51 -9.77 7.80
C ARG A 60 2.84 -10.10 8.49
N CYS A 61 3.55 -11.13 8.04
CA CYS A 61 4.91 -11.46 8.52
C CYS A 61 5.95 -10.35 8.28
N PHE A 62 5.66 -9.38 7.40
CA PHE A 62 6.51 -8.22 7.18
C PHE A 62 6.20 -7.04 8.12
N ASP A 63 5.14 -7.14 8.92
CA ASP A 63 4.82 -6.10 9.91
C ASP A 63 5.92 -6.03 11.00
N GLY A 64 6.39 -4.82 11.29
CA GLY A 64 7.49 -4.57 12.21
C GLY A 64 8.90 -4.88 11.66
N VAL A 65 9.04 -5.29 10.40
CA VAL A 65 10.35 -5.43 9.74
C VAL A 65 10.94 -4.06 9.44
N GLU A 66 12.24 -3.89 9.66
CA GLU A 66 12.95 -2.64 9.35
C GLU A 66 12.79 -2.28 7.86
N GLY A 67 12.45 -1.03 7.58
CA GLY A 67 12.13 -0.56 6.24
C GLY A 67 10.67 -0.80 5.80
N VAL A 68 9.84 -1.49 6.59
CA VAL A 68 8.40 -1.57 6.31
C VAL A 68 7.67 -0.42 7.01
N LEU A 69 7.03 0.43 6.22
CA LEU A 69 6.27 1.59 6.70
C LEU A 69 4.91 1.15 7.25
N PRO A 70 4.27 1.98 8.11
CA PRO A 70 2.93 1.71 8.62
C PRO A 70 1.93 1.46 7.49
N ILE A 71 1.10 0.44 7.68
CA ILE A 71 0.07 0.01 6.71
C ILE A 71 -0.92 1.15 6.48
N GLN A 72 -1.21 1.45 5.22
CA GLN A 72 -2.21 2.44 4.85
C GLN A 72 -3.50 1.76 4.43
N GLN A 73 -4.59 2.05 5.13
CA GLN A 73 -5.92 1.62 4.70
C GLN A 73 -6.66 2.78 4.04
N LEU A 74 -7.03 2.60 2.78
CA LEU A 74 -7.81 3.59 2.05
C LEU A 74 -9.29 3.40 2.32
N ILE A 75 -9.90 4.45 2.87
CA ILE A 75 -11.32 4.52 3.17
C ILE A 75 -11.91 5.64 2.32
N PRO A 76 -12.90 5.37 1.44
CA PRO A 76 -13.43 6.35 0.49
C PRO A 76 -13.88 7.65 1.15
N ARG A 77 -14.54 7.56 2.31
CA ARG A 77 -14.99 8.74 3.07
C ARG A 77 -13.83 9.63 3.49
N THR A 78 -12.70 9.04 3.91
CA THR A 78 -11.51 9.76 4.32
C THR A 78 -10.82 10.40 3.11
N VAL A 79 -10.72 9.67 2.00
CA VAL A 79 -10.13 10.19 0.75
C VAL A 79 -10.98 11.32 0.16
N TYR A 80 -12.29 11.15 0.13
CA TYR A 80 -13.23 12.18 -0.30
C TYR A 80 -13.14 13.42 0.57
N ARG A 81 -13.16 13.27 1.89
CA ARG A 81 -13.02 14.40 2.83
C ARG A 81 -11.73 15.18 2.57
N LYS A 82 -10.60 14.49 2.44
CA LYS A 82 -9.31 15.14 2.13
C LYS A 82 -9.38 15.93 0.81
N ARG A 83 -9.93 15.36 -0.25
CA ARG A 83 -10.08 16.05 -1.55
C ARG A 83 -10.99 17.27 -1.50
N VAL A 84 -12.06 17.21 -0.68
CA VAL A 84 -12.96 18.35 -0.46
C VAL A 84 -12.26 19.43 0.36
N ASP A 85 -11.55 19.06 1.43
CA ASP A 85 -10.78 19.99 2.28
C ASP A 85 -9.65 20.68 1.48
N GLU A 86 -8.99 19.98 0.55
CA GLU A 86 -7.95 20.54 -0.34
C GLU A 86 -8.48 21.57 -1.34
N ASN A 87 -9.74 21.45 -1.75
CA ASN A 87 -10.36 22.30 -2.77
C ASN A 87 -11.45 23.19 -2.19
N LEU A 88 -11.53 23.32 -0.86
CA LEU A 88 -12.57 24.07 -0.20
C LEU A 88 -12.37 25.55 -0.54
N PRO A 89 -13.30 26.16 -1.29
CA PRO A 89 -13.17 27.57 -1.65
C PRO A 89 -13.13 28.42 -0.38
N LEU A 90 -12.31 29.46 -0.36
CA LEU A 90 -12.15 30.39 0.78
C LEU A 90 -13.46 30.98 1.34
N TRP A 91 -14.57 30.92 0.59
CA TRP A 91 -15.89 31.41 1.04
C TRP A 91 -16.71 30.36 1.81
N LEU A 92 -16.28 29.10 1.82
CA LEU A 92 -16.91 27.97 2.54
C LEU A 92 -16.13 27.53 3.79
N SER A 93 -14.95 28.10 4.03
CA SER A 93 -14.08 27.82 5.18
C SER A 93 -14.39 28.69 6.40
#